data_AF-A0A7C0WNJ6-F1
#
_entry.id   AF-A0A7C0WNJ6-F1
#
_cell.length_a   1.000
_cell.length_b   1.000
_cell.length_c   1.000
_cell.angle_alpha   90.00
_cell.angle_beta   90.00
_cell.angle_gamma   90.00
#
_symmetry.space_group_name_H-M   'P 1'
#
loop_
_entity.id
_entity.type
_entity.pdbx_description
1 polymer ?
#
loop_
_entity_poly.entity_id
_entity_poly.type
_entity_poly.pdbx_seq_one_letter_code
_entity_poly.pdbx_strand_id
1 'polypeptide(L)'
;MSRYILANWRSVGFTNRRSGDRAVRFILFALVAMTACVNVSSASDSVSSSPARTDIRVVDQAIRKYPILSRYGLKGVVSLGAQPYKLEFWDLEDPGSAQEPRPKEIPLGSIGVQIFSEKVRPIDVLADVVSHYLRFHDPKIKAYYQEFVDSLTFAQKERLKVDYQWSRENEGTTEPYETWVKRVRLPAYFRGYTFNQWPGSFTQKVFTPAQIDLFDQVRKYVGVE
;
A
#
# COMPACT_ATOMS: atom_id res chain seq x y z
N MET A 1 5.42 16.19 -2.17
CA MET A 1 5.39 14.75 -2.50
C MET A 1 5.52 13.95 -1.21
N SER A 2 4.67 12.95 -0.97
CA SER A 2 4.69 12.16 0.27
C SER A 2 4.81 10.68 -0.07
N ARG A 3 6.03 10.16 -0.01
CA ARG A 3 6.34 8.74 -0.17
C ARG A 3 5.50 7.90 0.80
N TYR A 4 4.63 7.03 0.27
CA TYR A 4 3.89 6.09 1.09
C TYR A 4 4.68 4.78 1.22
N ILE A 5 5.47 4.69 2.30
CA ILE A 5 5.86 3.36 2.79
C ILE A 5 4.56 2.59 3.06
N LEU A 6 4.44 1.37 2.53
CA LEU A 6 3.42 0.42 2.97
C LEU A 6 3.72 0.07 4.43
N ALA A 7 3.19 0.89 5.34
CA ALA A 7 3.61 1.02 6.73
C ALA A 7 3.88 -0.35 7.35
N ASN A 8 5.15 -0.60 7.71
CA ASN A 8 5.62 -1.96 7.98
C ASN A 8 5.06 -2.47 9.31
N TRP A 9 3.87 -3.05 9.25
CA TRP A 9 3.01 -3.48 10.35
C TRP A 9 3.67 -4.40 11.38
N ARG A 10 4.83 -4.98 11.05
CA ARG A 10 5.71 -5.65 12.02
C ARG A 10 6.13 -4.74 13.18
N SER A 11 6.06 -3.41 13.03
CA SER A 11 6.26 -2.45 14.13
C SER A 11 5.14 -2.43 15.17
N VAL A 12 3.96 -3.01 14.87
CA VAL A 12 2.81 -3.07 15.80
C VAL A 12 2.97 -4.22 16.82
N GLY A 13 4.14 -4.28 17.44
CA GLY A 13 4.42 -5.19 18.55
C GLY A 13 3.73 -4.71 19.82
N PHE A 14 2.86 -5.55 20.40
CA PHE A 14 2.22 -5.31 21.69
C PHE A 14 3.27 -5.46 22.82
N THR A 15 4.05 -4.40 23.09
CA THR A 15 4.98 -4.35 24.22
C THR A 15 4.18 -4.16 25.51
N ASN A 16 3.77 -5.29 26.10
CA ASN A 16 3.03 -5.34 27.35
C ASN A 16 3.92 -4.82 28.50
N ARG A 17 3.86 -3.51 28.78
CA ARG A 17 4.69 -2.83 29.79
C ARG A 17 4.38 -3.36 31.20
N ARG A 18 5.17 -4.34 31.64
CA ARG A 18 5.54 -4.48 33.06
C ARG A 18 6.87 -3.79 33.31
N SER A 19 7.02 -3.24 34.50
CA SER A 19 8.21 -2.54 34.99
C SER A 19 9.40 -3.48 35.13
N GLY A 20 10.60 -3.04 34.74
CA GLY A 20 11.84 -3.80 34.95
C GLY A 20 13.05 -3.19 34.24
N ASP A 21 13.83 -2.43 35.02
CA ASP A 21 15.20 -1.93 34.86
C ASP A 21 16.16 -2.58 33.81
N ARG A 22 17.20 -1.80 33.47
CA ARG A 22 18.47 -2.14 32.77
C ARG A 22 18.51 -2.16 31.24
N ALA A 23 19.62 -1.64 30.72
CA ALA A 23 19.95 -1.61 29.30
C ALA A 23 20.58 -2.93 28.83
N VAL A 24 20.22 -3.37 27.63
CA VAL A 24 20.95 -4.42 26.90
C VAL A 24 21.12 -4.01 25.44
N ARG A 25 22.38 -3.98 24.96
CA ARG A 25 22.68 -3.94 23.53
C ARG A 25 22.43 -5.33 22.96
N PHE A 26 21.52 -5.48 22.00
CA PHE A 26 21.41 -6.71 21.22
C PHE A 26 21.94 -6.52 19.80
N ILE A 27 23.21 -6.91 19.63
CA ILE A 27 23.66 -7.54 18.38
C ILE A 27 22.98 -8.91 18.32
N LEU A 28 22.50 -9.33 17.14
CA LEU A 28 22.34 -10.75 16.86
C LEU A 28 22.75 -11.07 15.42
N PHE A 29 23.67 -12.01 15.29
CA PHE A 29 24.10 -12.58 14.02
C PHE A 29 23.14 -13.69 13.57
N ALA A 30 23.07 -13.91 12.26
CA ALA A 30 22.94 -15.24 11.68
C ALA A 30 23.85 -15.32 10.45
N LEU A 31 24.89 -16.16 10.52
CA LEU A 31 25.79 -16.51 9.41
C LEU A 31 25.44 -17.94 8.94
N VAL A 32 26.34 -18.59 8.18
CA VAL A 32 26.24 -19.96 7.62
C VAL A 32 25.38 -20.02 6.34
N ALA A 33 25.90 -20.45 5.18
CA ALA A 33 27.29 -20.68 4.79
C ALA A 33 27.47 -20.54 3.26
N MET A 34 28.72 -20.32 2.82
CA MET A 34 29.11 -20.55 1.43
C MET A 34 29.57 -22.00 1.25
N THR A 35 29.05 -22.66 0.22
CA THR A 35 29.68 -23.83 -0.39
C THR A 35 29.70 -23.60 -1.90
N ALA A 36 30.89 -23.41 -2.48
CA ALA A 36 31.04 -23.26 -3.92
C ALA A 36 31.32 -24.63 -4.55
N CYS A 37 30.43 -25.06 -5.46
CA CYS A 37 30.70 -26.16 -6.37
C CYS A 37 30.65 -25.62 -7.80
N VAL A 38 31.82 -25.41 -8.40
CA VAL A 38 31.92 -25.13 -9.84
C VAL A 38 31.61 -26.41 -10.59
N ASN A 39 30.73 -26.34 -11.59
CA ASN A 39 30.56 -27.42 -12.56
C ASN A 39 30.37 -26.81 -13.95
N VAL A 40 31.21 -27.21 -14.91
CA VAL A 40 31.26 -26.65 -16.26
C VAL A 40 30.79 -27.71 -17.24
N SER A 41 29.71 -27.44 -17.99
CA SER A 41 29.27 -28.27 -19.11
C SER A 41 28.53 -27.47 -20.17
N SER A 42 28.85 -27.77 -21.43
CA SER A 42 28.04 -27.58 -22.65
C SER A 42 27.22 -26.29 -22.79
N ALA A 43 27.70 -25.39 -23.64
CA ALA A 43 26.80 -24.49 -24.36
C ALA A 43 25.84 -25.30 -25.25
N SER A 44 24.57 -24.90 -25.29
CA SER A 44 23.57 -25.35 -26.25
C SER A 44 22.69 -24.15 -26.63
N ASP A 45 22.18 -24.12 -27.86
CA ASP A 45 21.74 -22.88 -28.50
C ASP A 45 20.49 -22.26 -27.86
N SER A 46 20.70 -21.11 -27.20
CA SER A 46 19.63 -20.33 -26.60
C SER A 46 18.93 -19.47 -27.66
N VAL A 47 17.83 -20.00 -28.22
CA VAL A 47 16.86 -19.20 -28.97
C VAL A 47 16.39 -18.05 -28.08
N SER A 48 16.74 -16.82 -28.47
CA SER A 48 16.52 -15.61 -27.66
C SER A 48 15.05 -15.21 -27.61
N SER A 49 14.29 -15.87 -26.74
CA SER A 49 12.93 -15.50 -26.33
C SER A 49 13.00 -14.25 -25.43
N SER A 50 13.17 -13.09 -26.08
CA SER A 50 13.18 -11.78 -25.42
C SER A 50 12.02 -11.64 -24.42
N PRO A 51 12.27 -11.26 -23.14
CA PRO A 51 11.30 -11.39 -22.05
C PRO A 51 10.05 -10.50 -22.27
N ALA A 52 9.00 -11.12 -22.80
CA ALA A 52 7.92 -10.42 -23.49
C ALA A 52 6.85 -9.81 -22.56
N ARG A 53 7.10 -8.58 -22.09
CA ARG A 53 6.09 -7.64 -21.58
C ARG A 53 5.16 -8.25 -20.52
N THR A 54 5.71 -8.75 -19.42
CA THR A 54 4.91 -9.30 -18.30
C THR A 54 4.17 -8.22 -17.53
N ASP A 55 4.69 -6.98 -17.54
CA ASP A 55 4.52 -6.01 -16.46
C ASP A 55 3.34 -5.02 -16.61
N ILE A 56 3.08 -4.46 -17.80
CA ILE A 56 1.89 -3.61 -18.05
C ILE A 56 0.60 -4.37 -17.69
N ARG A 57 0.64 -5.70 -17.77
CA ARG A 57 -0.49 -6.61 -17.55
C ARG A 57 -1.14 -6.47 -16.17
N VAL A 58 -0.45 -6.01 -15.12
CA VAL A 58 -1.04 -5.97 -13.76
C VAL A 58 -2.12 -4.90 -13.62
N VAL A 59 -1.95 -3.74 -14.27
CA VAL A 59 -2.97 -2.68 -14.30
C VAL A 59 -4.13 -3.09 -15.21
N ASP A 60 -3.85 -3.69 -16.37
CA ASP A 60 -4.89 -4.26 -17.23
C ASP A 60 -5.69 -5.39 -16.55
N GLN A 61 -5.03 -6.22 -15.74
CA GLN A 61 -5.67 -7.26 -14.93
C GLN A 61 -6.55 -6.64 -13.84
N ALA A 62 -6.11 -5.54 -13.21
CA ALA A 62 -6.94 -4.81 -12.25
C ALA A 62 -8.18 -4.22 -12.93
N ILE A 63 -8.04 -3.58 -14.09
CA ILE A 63 -9.16 -3.01 -14.85
C ILE A 63 -10.15 -4.11 -15.31
N ARG A 64 -9.66 -5.27 -15.78
CA ARG A 64 -10.50 -6.41 -16.14
C ARG A 64 -11.19 -7.08 -14.94
N LYS A 65 -10.51 -7.20 -13.80
CA LYS A 65 -11.07 -7.87 -12.61
C LYS A 65 -12.01 -6.95 -11.81
N TYR A 66 -11.78 -5.65 -11.83
CA TYR A 66 -12.51 -4.66 -11.02
C TYR A 66 -13.12 -3.59 -11.93
N PRO A 67 -14.32 -3.83 -12.51
CA PRO A 67 -14.89 -2.98 -13.55
C PRO A 67 -15.07 -1.51 -13.17
N ILE A 68 -15.12 -1.18 -11.87
CA ILE A 68 -15.12 0.21 -11.39
C ILE A 68 -13.93 1.02 -11.93
N LEU A 69 -12.75 0.42 -12.06
CA LEU A 69 -11.53 1.09 -12.54
C LEU A 69 -11.61 1.52 -14.01
N SER A 70 -12.37 0.80 -14.84
CA SER A 70 -12.49 1.08 -16.28
C SER A 70 -13.07 2.47 -16.59
N ARG A 71 -13.90 3.01 -15.68
CA ARG A 71 -14.59 4.29 -15.81
C ARG A 71 -13.67 5.51 -15.80
N TYR A 72 -12.46 5.36 -15.29
CA TYR A 72 -11.57 6.49 -14.96
C TYR A 72 -10.33 6.58 -15.88
N GLY A 73 -10.28 5.79 -16.95
CA GLY A 73 -9.21 5.86 -17.96
C GLY A 73 -7.81 5.51 -17.46
N LEU A 74 -7.72 4.80 -16.33
CA LEU A 74 -6.52 4.52 -15.54
C LEU A 74 -5.32 4.08 -16.39
N LYS A 75 -4.20 4.79 -16.26
CA LYS A 75 -2.92 4.46 -16.91
C LYS A 75 -2.05 3.54 -16.04
N GLY A 76 -1.17 2.80 -16.68
CA GLY A 76 -0.22 1.90 -16.01
C GLY A 76 1.16 1.99 -16.65
N VAL A 77 2.19 2.05 -15.81
CA VAL A 77 3.61 2.01 -16.21
C VAL A 77 4.40 1.21 -15.19
N VAL A 78 5.51 0.61 -15.59
CA VAL A 78 6.36 -0.19 -14.69
C VAL A 78 7.80 0.32 -14.72
N SER A 79 8.40 0.38 -13.54
CA SER A 79 9.71 0.97 -13.27
C SER A 79 10.36 0.19 -12.10
N LEU A 80 10.64 -1.09 -12.33
CA LEU A 80 11.12 -2.00 -11.28
C LEU A 80 12.38 -1.48 -10.58
N GLY A 81 12.43 -1.65 -9.25
CA GLY A 81 13.65 -1.44 -8.46
C GLY A 81 13.56 -0.36 -7.36
N ALA A 82 12.52 0.49 -7.35
CA ALA A 82 12.36 1.54 -6.33
C ALA A 82 11.93 0.96 -4.96
N GLN A 83 12.86 0.34 -4.24
CA GLN A 83 12.64 -0.15 -2.87
C GLN A 83 12.56 1.01 -1.86
N PRO A 84 11.76 0.89 -0.77
CA PRO A 84 10.96 -0.27 -0.35
C PRO A 84 9.54 -0.30 -0.97
N TYR A 85 9.25 0.56 -1.94
CA TYR A 85 7.91 0.73 -2.49
C TYR A 85 7.50 -0.43 -3.40
N LYS A 86 6.19 -0.62 -3.57
CA LYS A 86 5.62 -1.61 -4.49
C LYS A 86 5.00 -0.96 -5.72
N LEU A 87 4.30 0.15 -5.52
CA LEU A 87 3.65 0.97 -6.51
C LEU A 87 3.48 2.40 -5.97
N GLU A 88 3.19 3.37 -6.83
CA GLU A 88 2.74 4.72 -6.49
C GLU A 88 1.50 5.07 -7.33
N PHE A 89 0.49 5.71 -6.73
CA PHE A 89 -0.63 6.30 -7.46
C PHE A 89 -0.31 7.75 -7.89
N TRP A 90 -0.59 8.04 -9.16
CA TRP A 90 -0.36 9.33 -9.79
C TRP A 90 -1.70 10.02 -10.10
N ASP A 91 -2.04 11.03 -9.30
CA ASP A 91 -3.30 11.80 -9.43
C ASP A 91 -3.31 12.71 -10.68
N LEU A 92 -4.45 13.30 -11.03
CA LEU A 92 -4.63 14.12 -12.24
C LEU A 92 -3.61 15.26 -12.36
N GLU A 93 -3.28 15.92 -11.25
CA GLU A 93 -2.53 17.19 -11.22
C GLU A 93 -1.08 17.05 -10.71
N ASP A 94 -0.64 15.89 -10.25
CA ASP A 94 0.67 15.73 -9.58
C ASP A 94 1.84 15.59 -10.57
N PRO A 95 2.75 16.57 -10.72
CA PRO A 95 3.94 16.44 -11.58
C PRO A 95 5.06 15.58 -10.96
N GLY A 96 4.93 15.20 -9.69
CA GLY A 96 5.98 14.58 -8.89
C GLY A 96 6.95 15.60 -8.32
N SER A 97 8.20 15.18 -8.13
CA SER A 97 9.32 16.02 -7.69
C SER A 97 10.47 15.97 -8.70
N ALA A 98 11.50 16.80 -8.51
CA ALA A 98 12.70 16.76 -9.34
C ALA A 98 13.48 15.44 -9.19
N GLN A 99 13.33 14.73 -8.07
CA GLN A 99 13.98 13.46 -7.77
C GLN A 99 13.11 12.25 -8.18
N GLU A 100 11.79 12.40 -8.06
CA GLU A 100 10.77 11.38 -8.37
C GLU A 100 9.70 12.03 -9.28
N PRO A 101 10.01 12.26 -10.58
CA PRO A 101 9.09 12.91 -11.50
C PRO A 101 8.01 11.94 -12.00
N ARG A 102 6.85 12.50 -12.39
CA ARG A 102 5.77 11.74 -13.03
C ARG A 102 6.26 11.01 -14.29
N PRO A 103 5.99 9.70 -14.46
CA PRO A 103 6.30 8.96 -15.69
C PRO A 103 5.62 9.56 -16.91
N LYS A 104 6.31 9.58 -18.06
CA LYS A 104 5.80 10.19 -19.31
C LYS A 104 4.61 9.43 -19.90
N GLU A 105 4.50 8.16 -19.55
CA GLU A 105 3.44 7.22 -19.90
C GLU A 105 2.12 7.50 -19.16
N ILE A 106 2.19 8.28 -18.07
CA ILE A 106 1.03 8.79 -17.31
C ILE A 106 1.00 10.32 -17.50
N PRO A 107 0.36 10.86 -18.54
CA PRO A 107 0.29 12.31 -18.72
C PRO A 107 -0.46 13.01 -17.58
N LEU A 108 -0.21 14.32 -17.41
CA LEU A 108 -1.05 15.18 -16.58
C LEU A 108 -2.48 15.20 -17.15
N GLY A 109 -3.49 15.36 -16.27
CA GLY A 109 -4.90 15.24 -16.63
C GLY A 109 -5.38 13.79 -16.84
N SER A 110 -4.57 12.78 -16.48
CA SER A 110 -4.96 11.36 -16.45
C SER A 110 -4.44 10.70 -15.18
N ILE A 111 -5.28 9.95 -14.45
CA ILE A 111 -4.81 9.16 -13.32
C ILE A 111 -4.01 7.94 -13.78
N GLY A 112 -3.06 7.48 -12.96
CA GLY A 112 -2.33 6.24 -13.24
C GLY A 112 -1.70 5.59 -12.01
N VAL A 113 -1.13 4.41 -12.22
CA VAL A 113 -0.32 3.70 -11.22
C VAL A 113 1.02 3.31 -11.83
N GLN A 114 2.10 3.64 -11.13
CA GLN A 114 3.45 3.18 -11.45
C GLN A 114 3.78 1.96 -10.59
N ILE A 115 4.31 0.90 -11.20
CA ILE A 115 4.64 -0.36 -10.53
C ILE A 115 6.15 -0.43 -10.31
N PHE A 116 6.59 -0.66 -9.07
CA PHE A 116 8.01 -0.79 -8.70
C PHE A 116 8.43 -2.23 -8.37
N SER A 117 7.46 -3.15 -8.26
CA SER A 117 7.69 -4.55 -7.90
C SER A 117 6.73 -5.50 -8.62
N GLU A 118 7.29 -6.57 -9.20
CA GLU A 118 6.58 -7.72 -9.77
C GLU A 118 5.61 -8.39 -8.77
N LYS A 119 5.76 -8.12 -7.47
CA LYS A 119 4.92 -8.65 -6.37
C LYS A 119 3.65 -7.83 -6.11
N VAL A 120 3.34 -6.85 -6.97
CA VAL A 120 2.05 -6.15 -6.97
C VAL A 120 0.98 -7.08 -7.56
N ARG A 121 -0.16 -7.17 -6.87
CA ARG A 121 -1.34 -7.92 -7.33
C ARG A 121 -2.37 -6.93 -7.89
N PRO A 122 -3.30 -7.36 -8.76
CA PRO A 122 -4.42 -6.53 -9.20
C PRO A 122 -5.24 -5.88 -8.07
N ILE A 123 -5.38 -6.56 -6.92
CA ILE A 123 -6.07 -6.01 -5.74
C ILE A 123 -5.29 -4.88 -5.05
N ASP A 124 -3.96 -4.87 -5.15
CA ASP A 124 -3.14 -3.79 -4.59
C ASP A 124 -3.27 -2.51 -5.43
N VAL A 125 -3.39 -2.64 -6.76
CA VAL A 125 -3.70 -1.53 -7.68
C VAL A 125 -5.09 -0.95 -7.38
N LEU A 126 -6.10 -1.81 -7.20
CA LEU A 126 -7.44 -1.37 -6.80
C LEU A 126 -7.41 -0.62 -5.46
N ALA A 127 -6.73 -1.18 -4.45
CA ALA A 127 -6.66 -0.61 -3.12
C ALA A 127 -6.16 0.84 -3.14
N ASP A 128 -5.15 1.11 -3.95
CA ASP A 128 -4.53 2.43 -4.06
C ASP A 128 -5.42 3.43 -4.80
N VAL A 129 -5.98 3.05 -5.96
CA VAL A 129 -6.90 3.92 -6.70
C VAL A 129 -8.14 4.24 -5.86
N VAL A 130 -8.64 3.28 -5.06
CA VAL A 130 -9.76 3.51 -4.13
C VAL A 130 -9.40 4.54 -3.05
N SER A 131 -8.24 4.39 -2.41
CA SER A 131 -7.86 5.21 -1.26
C SER A 131 -7.23 6.55 -1.61
N HIS A 132 -6.66 6.70 -2.79
CA HIS A 132 -6.09 7.97 -3.25
C HIS A 132 -7.12 8.80 -4.02
N TYR A 133 -7.93 8.17 -4.90
CA TYR A 133 -8.82 8.88 -5.82
C TYR A 133 -10.32 8.65 -5.55
N LEU A 134 -10.78 7.40 -5.50
CA LEU A 134 -12.23 7.14 -5.48
C LEU A 134 -12.93 7.60 -4.19
N ARG A 135 -12.25 7.67 -3.04
CA ARG A 135 -12.80 8.29 -1.82
C ARG A 135 -13.16 9.79 -1.97
N PHE A 136 -12.67 10.45 -3.02
CA PHE A 136 -13.02 11.85 -3.33
C PHE A 136 -13.99 11.94 -4.53
N HIS A 137 -13.81 11.08 -5.54
CA HIS A 137 -14.46 11.21 -6.85
C HIS A 137 -15.60 10.21 -7.15
N ASP A 138 -15.67 9.05 -6.47
CA ASP A 138 -16.84 8.16 -6.55
C ASP A 138 -17.79 8.48 -5.38
N PRO A 139 -19.08 8.78 -5.64
CA PRO A 139 -20.01 9.22 -4.60
C PRO A 139 -20.34 8.14 -3.57
N LYS A 140 -20.25 6.85 -3.94
CA LYS A 140 -20.50 5.73 -3.01
C LYS A 140 -19.27 5.41 -2.18
N ILE A 141 -18.08 5.35 -2.79
CA ILE A 141 -16.82 5.19 -2.03
C ILE A 141 -16.63 6.37 -1.05
N LYS A 142 -16.94 7.60 -1.48
CA LYS A 142 -16.91 8.79 -0.62
C LYS A 142 -17.87 8.68 0.56
N ALA A 143 -19.09 8.21 0.35
CA ALA A 143 -20.06 7.98 1.42
C ALA A 143 -19.56 6.91 2.42
N TYR A 144 -19.15 5.73 1.93
CA TYR A 144 -18.62 4.66 2.78
C TYR A 144 -17.34 5.07 3.53
N TYR A 145 -16.46 5.87 2.89
CA TYR A 145 -15.26 6.39 3.54
C TYR A 145 -15.60 7.38 4.66
N GLN A 146 -16.58 8.27 4.44
CA GLN A 146 -17.05 9.20 5.46
C GLN A 146 -17.71 8.46 6.64
N GLU A 147 -18.58 7.49 6.37
CA GLU A 147 -19.21 6.63 7.38
C GLU A 147 -18.16 5.88 8.23
N PHE A 148 -17.10 5.36 7.60
CA PHE A 148 -15.97 4.78 8.32
C PHE A 148 -15.30 5.80 9.27
N VAL A 149 -15.03 7.03 8.80
CA VAL A 149 -14.39 8.07 9.61
C VAL A 149 -15.28 8.54 10.77
N ASP A 150 -16.58 8.63 10.57
CA ASP A 150 -17.53 9.03 11.63
C ASP A 150 -17.72 7.92 12.66
N SER A 151 -17.67 6.64 12.24
CA SER A 151 -17.75 5.46 13.12
C SER A 151 -16.53 5.26 14.06
N LEU A 152 -15.48 6.08 13.95
CA LEU A 152 -14.23 5.90 14.69
C LEU A 152 -14.44 5.97 16.22
N THR A 153 -14.15 4.87 16.90
CA THR A 153 -14.26 4.76 18.36
C THR A 153 -13.18 5.59 19.08
N PHE A 154 -13.39 5.86 20.38
CA PHE A 154 -12.36 6.52 21.21
C PHE A 154 -11.03 5.76 21.20
N ALA A 155 -11.06 4.42 21.34
CA ALA A 155 -9.85 3.60 21.31
C ALA A 155 -9.11 3.66 19.96
N GLN A 156 -9.83 3.76 18.84
CA GLN A 156 -9.24 3.99 17.52
C GLN A 156 -8.63 5.39 17.41
N LYS A 157 -9.29 6.43 17.96
CA LYS A 157 -8.79 7.81 17.97
C LYS A 157 -7.53 7.97 18.82
N GLU A 158 -7.42 7.31 19.98
CA GLU A 158 -6.16 7.24 20.74
C GLU A 158 -5.08 6.45 20.00
N ARG A 159 -5.44 5.35 19.33
CA ARG A 159 -4.49 4.56 18.54
C ARG A 159 -3.89 5.35 17.37
N LEU A 160 -4.65 6.24 16.73
CA LEU A 160 -4.14 7.14 15.68
C LEU A 160 -3.04 8.09 16.20
N LYS A 161 -3.12 8.54 17.46
CA LYS A 161 -2.06 9.35 18.10
C LYS A 161 -0.76 8.56 18.27
N VAL A 162 -0.86 7.30 18.70
CA VAL A 162 0.30 6.39 18.84
C VAL A 162 0.94 6.10 17.48
N ASP A 163 0.12 5.84 16.46
CA ASP A 163 0.61 5.62 15.09
C ASP A 163 1.31 6.89 14.53
N TYR A 164 0.81 8.10 14.85
CA TYR A 164 1.46 9.36 14.48
C TYR A 164 2.78 9.58 15.22
N GLN A 165 2.84 9.33 16.53
CA GLN A 165 4.08 9.41 17.31
C GLN A 165 5.16 8.50 16.72
N TRP A 166 4.80 7.25 16.39
CA TRP A 166 5.72 6.34 15.72
C TRP A 166 6.20 6.89 14.36
N SER A 167 5.32 7.48 13.54
CA SER A 167 5.68 8.10 12.26
C SER A 167 6.56 9.36 12.41
N ARG A 168 6.38 10.16 13.47
CA ARG A 168 7.30 11.27 13.83
C ARG A 168 8.71 10.74 14.10
N GLU A 169 8.81 9.66 14.87
CA GLU A 169 10.07 9.09 15.35
C GLU A 169 10.82 8.25 14.29
N ASN A 170 10.10 7.54 13.42
CA ASN A 170 10.66 6.50 12.54
C ASN A 170 10.63 6.87 11.05
N GLU A 171 9.69 7.72 10.62
CA GLU A 171 9.51 8.12 9.21
C GLU A 171 9.83 9.60 8.97
N GLY A 172 10.14 10.36 10.02
CA GLY A 172 10.48 11.78 9.93
C GLY A 172 9.31 12.69 9.55
N THR A 173 8.06 12.24 9.75
CA THR A 173 6.85 13.03 9.49
C THR A 173 6.96 14.41 10.14
N THR A 174 6.77 15.49 9.38
CA THR A 174 6.77 16.87 9.90
C THR A 174 5.37 17.49 9.98
N GLU A 175 4.43 17.00 9.17
CA GLU A 175 3.05 17.49 9.07
C GLU A 175 2.28 17.49 10.40
N PRO A 176 1.29 18.40 10.58
CA PRO A 176 0.37 18.36 11.71
C PRO A 176 -0.45 17.06 11.78
N TYR A 177 -0.74 16.62 13.00
CA TYR A 177 -1.49 15.39 13.32
C TYR A 177 -2.77 15.22 12.47
N GLU A 178 -3.66 16.22 12.47
CA GLU A 178 -4.93 16.18 11.75
C GLU A 178 -4.77 16.00 10.23
N THR A 179 -3.73 16.62 9.64
CA THR A 179 -3.40 16.48 8.23
C THR A 179 -2.88 15.07 7.95
N TRP A 180 -1.91 14.59 8.73
CA TRP A 180 -1.34 13.26 8.59
C TRP A 180 -2.38 12.15 8.78
N VAL A 181 -3.29 12.27 9.75
CA VAL A 181 -4.38 11.32 9.99
C VAL A 181 -5.29 11.21 8.77
N LYS A 182 -5.76 12.34 8.22
CA LYS A 182 -6.68 12.38 7.06
C LYS A 182 -6.00 11.96 5.75
N ARG A 183 -4.73 12.31 5.59
CA ARG A 183 -3.96 12.10 4.34
C ARG A 183 -3.31 10.72 4.29
N VAL A 184 -2.73 10.23 5.38
CA VAL A 184 -1.95 8.99 5.46
C VAL A 184 -2.71 7.87 6.17
N ARG A 185 -3.15 8.10 7.42
CA ARG A 185 -3.47 6.97 8.30
C ARG A 185 -4.89 6.43 8.11
N LEU A 186 -5.90 7.28 8.00
CA LEU A 186 -7.27 6.85 7.71
C LEU A 186 -7.43 6.10 6.38
N PRO A 187 -6.83 6.52 5.23
CA PRO A 187 -6.85 5.71 4.03
C PRO A 187 -6.06 4.39 4.15
N ALA A 188 -5.01 4.32 4.97
CA ALA A 188 -4.35 3.04 5.28
C ALA A 188 -5.27 2.09 6.09
N TYR A 189 -6.01 2.58 7.08
CA TYR A 189 -7.04 1.80 7.77
C TYR A 189 -8.15 1.34 6.82
N PHE A 190 -8.70 2.25 6.01
CA PHE A 190 -9.75 1.93 5.03
C PHE A 190 -9.31 0.88 4.00
N ARG A 191 -8.02 0.83 3.63
CA ARG A 191 -7.47 -0.25 2.78
C ARG A 191 -7.29 -1.58 3.51
N GLY A 192 -6.94 -1.54 4.79
CA GLY A 192 -6.36 -2.66 5.54
C GLY A 192 -7.17 -3.96 5.49
N TYR A 193 -8.42 -3.90 5.94
CA TYR A 193 -9.36 -5.02 5.84
C TYR A 193 -9.87 -5.18 4.40
N THR A 194 -10.44 -4.11 3.84
CA THR A 194 -11.14 -4.08 2.54
C THR A 194 -10.38 -4.80 1.43
N PHE A 195 -9.07 -4.56 1.30
CA PHE A 195 -8.24 -5.12 0.22
C PHE A 195 -7.28 -6.23 0.69
N ASN A 196 -7.48 -6.78 1.89
CA ASN A 196 -6.62 -7.80 2.48
C ASN A 196 -5.13 -7.40 2.41
N GLN A 197 -4.85 -6.17 2.84
CA GLN A 197 -3.49 -5.65 3.06
C GLN A 197 -3.01 -5.91 4.49
N TRP A 198 -3.92 -6.31 5.38
CA TRP A 198 -3.71 -6.40 6.83
C TRP A 198 -4.08 -7.78 7.37
N PRO A 199 -3.20 -8.49 8.14
CA PRO A 199 -3.51 -9.82 8.65
C PRO A 199 -4.82 -9.85 9.44
N GLY A 200 -5.64 -10.88 9.22
CA GLY A 200 -6.96 -11.02 9.87
C GLY A 200 -6.92 -10.91 11.39
N SER A 201 -5.86 -11.44 12.02
CA SER A 201 -5.63 -11.37 13.46
C SER A 201 -5.33 -9.97 14.01
N PHE A 202 -5.07 -8.99 13.14
CA PHE A 202 -5.04 -7.57 13.48
C PHE A 202 -6.39 -6.91 13.17
N THR A 203 -6.97 -7.14 11.99
CA THR A 203 -8.21 -6.46 11.58
C THR A 203 -9.40 -6.79 12.50
N GLN A 204 -9.54 -8.07 12.88
CA GLN A 204 -10.53 -8.56 13.86
C GLN A 204 -10.41 -7.92 15.26
N LYS A 205 -9.27 -7.29 15.58
CA LYS A 205 -9.03 -6.61 16.87
C LYS A 205 -9.12 -5.09 16.78
N VAL A 206 -8.98 -4.53 15.58
CA VAL A 206 -8.85 -3.08 15.38
C VAL A 206 -10.14 -2.43 14.87
N PHE A 207 -11.03 -3.20 14.24
CA PHE A 207 -12.31 -2.73 13.71
C PHE A 207 -13.50 -3.26 14.52
N THR A 208 -14.59 -2.51 14.54
CA THR A 208 -15.87 -2.97 15.08
C THR A 208 -16.60 -3.86 14.06
N PRO A 209 -17.59 -4.68 14.47
CA PRO A 209 -18.41 -5.45 13.54
C PRO A 209 -19.05 -4.57 12.45
N ALA A 210 -19.67 -3.45 12.84
CA ALA A 210 -20.28 -2.51 11.88
C ALA A 210 -19.27 -1.91 10.87
N GLN A 211 -18.01 -1.71 11.26
CA GLN A 211 -16.96 -1.29 10.32
C GLN A 211 -16.56 -2.42 9.36
N ILE A 212 -16.58 -3.68 9.81
CA ILE A 212 -16.37 -4.85 8.95
C ILE A 212 -17.53 -4.98 7.95
N ASP A 213 -18.78 -4.90 8.41
CA ASP A 213 -19.98 -4.92 7.56
C ASP A 213 -19.99 -3.79 6.51
N LEU A 214 -19.47 -2.61 6.88
CA LEU A 214 -19.24 -1.48 5.99
C LEU A 214 -18.14 -1.78 4.95
N PHE A 215 -17.01 -2.36 5.35
CA PHE A 215 -15.95 -2.73 4.41
C PHE A 215 -16.35 -3.87 3.47
N ASP A 216 -17.22 -4.80 3.90
CA ASP A 216 -17.77 -5.84 3.02
C ASP A 216 -18.75 -5.27 1.99
N GLN A 217 -19.51 -4.21 2.35
CA GLN A 217 -20.26 -3.43 1.36
C GLN A 217 -19.32 -2.72 0.36
N VAL A 218 -18.21 -2.13 0.82
CA VAL A 218 -17.19 -1.54 -0.07
C VAL A 218 -16.61 -2.61 -1.00
N ARG A 219 -16.15 -3.76 -0.47
CA ARG A 219 -15.62 -4.91 -1.22
C ARG A 219 -16.58 -5.34 -2.32
N LYS A 220 -17.83 -5.61 -1.97
CA LYS A 220 -18.90 -5.97 -2.91
C LYS A 220 -19.14 -4.90 -3.98
N TYR A 221 -19.10 -3.62 -3.62
CA TYR A 221 -19.32 -2.52 -4.57
C TYR A 221 -18.17 -2.36 -5.58
N VAL A 222 -16.92 -2.63 -5.18
CA VAL A 222 -15.74 -2.53 -6.06
C VAL A 222 -15.40 -3.83 -6.82
N GLY A 223 -16.16 -4.91 -6.61
CA GLY A 223 -15.94 -6.21 -7.25
C GLY A 223 -14.84 -7.06 -6.59
N VAL A 224 -14.61 -6.89 -5.28
CA VAL A 224 -13.75 -7.77 -4.49
C VAL A 224 -14.62 -8.80 -3.77
N GLU A 225 -14.37 -10.07 -4.09
CA GLU A 225 -14.85 -11.26 -3.39
C GLU A 225 -13.89 -11.65 -2.25
#